data_AF-A0A0D8I5I9-F1
#
_entry.id   AF-A0A0D8I5I9-F1
#
_cell.length_a   1.000
_cell.length_b   1.000
_cell.length_c   1.000
_cell.angle_alpha   90.00
_cell.angle_beta   90.00
_cell.angle_gamma   90.00
#
_symmetry.space_group_name_H-M   'P 1'
#
loop_
_entity.id
_entity.type
_entity.pdbx_description
1 polymer ?
#
loop_
_entity_poly.entity_id
_entity_poly.type
_entity_poly.pdbx_seq_one_letter_code
_entity_poly.pdbx_strand_id
1 'polypeptide(L)' 'MWVRSQNKKVLGNYELFAIPTTIGSKKTHIQGIRGNSGFFESNTDTLGEYPCLEEAIEELNNLQEALKNNPHEVYEMK' A
#
# COMPACT_ATOMS: atom_id res chain seq x y z
N MET A 1 4.96 6.49 8.52
CA MET A 1 3.50 6.76 8.62
C MET A 1 2.79 5.43 8.78
N TRP A 2 1.69 5.36 9.55
CA TRP A 2 0.97 4.12 9.80
C TRP A 2 -0.17 3.95 8.79
N VAL A 3 -0.15 2.88 7.98
CA VAL A 3 -1.24 2.58 7.01
C VAL A 3 -2.00 1.34 7.44
N ARG A 4 -3.34 1.38 7.34
CA ARG A 4 -4.23 0.24 7.58
C ARG A 4 -4.66 -0.38 6.25
N SER A 5 -4.40 -1.68 6.09
CA SER A 5 -4.87 -2.43 4.92
C SER A 5 -6.35 -2.80 5.02
N GLN A 6 -7.02 -2.92 3.86
CA GLN A 6 -8.43 -3.31 3.75
C GLN A 6 -8.69 -4.71 4.35
N ASN A 7 -7.78 -5.65 4.06
CA ASN A 7 -8.09 -7.07 4.18
C ASN A 7 -7.93 -7.61 5.61
N LYS A 8 -7.09 -6.99 6.44
CA LYS A 8 -6.99 -7.24 7.88
C LYS A 8 -6.39 -5.99 8.51
N LYS A 9 -6.92 -5.54 9.66
CA LYS A 9 -6.51 -4.39 10.50
C LYS A 9 -5.01 -4.35 10.88
N VAL A 10 -4.11 -4.34 9.90
CA VAL A 10 -2.66 -4.35 10.07
C VAL A 10 -2.19 -2.92 9.93
N LEU A 11 -1.79 -2.35 11.07
CA LEU A 11 -1.14 -1.04 11.13
C LEU A 11 0.35 -1.26 10.84
N GLY A 12 0.82 -0.90 9.65
CA GLY A 12 2.23 -1.06 9.27
C GLY A 12 2.92 0.29 9.06
N ASN A 13 4.19 0.37 9.45
CA ASN A 13 5.06 1.48 9.09
C ASN A 13 5.79 1.14 7.80
N TYR A 14 5.41 1.79 6.69
CA TYR A 14 5.93 1.54 5.36
C TYR A 14 6.78 2.72 4.87
N GLU A 15 7.82 2.42 4.10
CA GLU A 15 8.72 3.42 3.50
C GLU A 15 8.40 3.67 2.03
N LEU A 16 7.90 2.64 1.31
CA LEU A 16 7.59 2.75 -0.11
C LEU A 16 6.27 2.07 -0.45
N PHE A 17 5.57 2.58 -1.45
CA PHE A 17 4.33 1.98 -1.99
C PHE A 17 4.49 1.74 -3.48
N ALA A 18 4.05 0.58 -3.96
CA ALA A 18 4.15 0.20 -5.36
C ALA A 18 2.94 -0.62 -5.82
N ILE A 19 2.56 -0.45 -7.09
CA ILE A 19 1.62 -1.32 -7.78
C ILE A 19 2.45 -2.27 -8.65
N PRO A 20 2.69 -3.52 -8.22
CA PRO A 20 3.33 -4.50 -9.07
C PRO A 20 2.48 -4.73 -10.33
N THR A 21 3.10 -4.67 -11.48
CA THR A 21 2.50 -5.11 -12.74
C THR A 21 2.48 -6.63 -12.78
N THR A 22 1.42 -7.26 -12.25
CA THR A 22 1.18 -8.69 -12.48
C THR A 22 0.69 -8.90 -13.90
N ILE A 23 1.59 -9.32 -14.78
CA ILE A 23 1.26 -9.71 -16.14
C ILE A 23 0.38 -10.97 -16.07
N GLY A 24 -0.92 -10.81 -16.30
CA GLY A 24 -1.89 -11.91 -16.37
C GLY A 24 -2.97 -11.94 -15.28
N SER A 25 -2.91 -11.06 -14.25
CA SER A 25 -4.01 -10.95 -13.28
C SER A 25 -5.04 -9.92 -13.75
N LYS A 26 -6.33 -10.25 -13.59
CA LYS A 26 -7.43 -9.28 -13.80
C LYS A 26 -7.53 -8.23 -12.69
N LYS A 27 -6.84 -8.46 -11.57
CA LYS A 27 -6.83 -7.60 -10.39
C LYS A 27 -5.45 -6.99 -10.19
N THR A 28 -5.43 -5.78 -9.69
CA THR A 28 -4.22 -5.06 -9.28
C THR A 28 -4.19 -4.97 -7.76
N HIS A 29 -3.01 -4.75 -7.18
CA HIS A 29 -2.89 -4.57 -5.74
C HIS A 29 -1.85 -3.52 -5.41
N ILE A 30 -2.01 -2.87 -4.26
CA ILE A 30 -1.02 -1.95 -3.72
C ILE A 30 -0.18 -2.72 -2.71
N GLN A 31 1.14 -2.67 -2.87
CA GLN A 31 2.10 -3.20 -1.92
C GLN A 31 2.76 -2.08 -1.12
N GLY A 32 2.88 -2.29 0.19
CA GLY A 32 3.71 -1.48 1.08
C GLY A 32 5.02 -2.20 1.35
N ILE A 33 6.13 -1.49 1.16
CA ILE A 33 7.48 -1.99 1.44
C ILE A 33 7.96 -1.36 2.75
N ARG A 34 8.39 -2.20 3.69
CA ARG A 34 9.03 -1.77 4.94
C ARG A 34 10.54 -1.75 4.72
N GLY A 35 11.22 -0.65 5.08
CA GLY A 35 12.66 -0.54 4.85
C GLY A 35 13.54 -1.34 5.79
N ASN A 36 12.97 -1.90 6.86
CA ASN A 36 13.71 -2.62 7.87
C ASN A 36 13.08 -4.00 8.10
N SER A 37 13.55 -5.00 7.36
CA SER A 37 13.29 -6.40 7.66
C SER A 37 14.55 -7.19 7.35
N GLY A 38 14.85 -8.16 8.22
CA GLY A 38 16.05 -8.98 8.08
C GLY A 38 16.06 -9.75 6.77
N PHE A 39 17.24 -10.23 6.36
CA PHE A 39 17.55 -10.91 5.09
C PHE A 39 16.60 -12.06 4.65
N PHE A 40 15.67 -12.49 5.50
CA PHE A 40 14.73 -13.59 5.29
C PHE A 40 13.25 -13.24 5.46
N GLU A 41 12.91 -11.99 5.83
CA GLU A 41 11.51 -11.58 5.93
C GLU A 41 11.01 -11.01 4.60
N SER A 42 9.76 -11.27 4.28
CA SER A 42 9.11 -10.61 3.14
C SER A 42 8.82 -9.16 3.54
N ASN A 43 9.65 -8.23 3.06
CA ASN A 43 9.54 -6.79 3.35
C ASN A 43 8.31 -6.13 2.70
N THR A 44 7.51 -6.91 1.95
CA THR A 44 6.38 -6.43 1.17
C THR A 44 5.07 -6.98 1.72
N ASP A 45 4.14 -6.09 2.03
CA ASP A 45 2.77 -6.45 2.42
C ASP A 45 1.79 -5.97 1.36
N THR A 46 0.83 -6.83 1.00
CA THR A 46 -0.32 -6.41 0.20
C THR A 46 -1.28 -5.60 1.07
N LEU A 47 -1.47 -4.32 0.72
CA LEU A 47 -2.29 -3.38 1.48
C LEU A 47 -3.75 -3.33 1.01
N GLY A 48 -3.99 -3.62 -0.26
CA GLY A 48 -5.33 -3.59 -0.85
C GLY A 48 -5.33 -4.24 -2.21
N GLU A 49 -6.45 -4.86 -2.56
CA GLU A 49 -6.69 -5.45 -3.87
C GLU A 49 -7.78 -4.66 -4.57
N TYR A 50 -7.52 -4.28 -5.82
CA TYR A 50 -8.40 -3.47 -6.63
C TYR A 50 -8.79 -4.23 -7.91
N PRO A 51 -10.05 -4.08 -8.37
CA PRO A 51 -10.50 -4.69 -9.60
C PRO A 51 -9.88 -4.06 -10.85
N CYS A 52 -9.52 -2.76 -10.78
CA CYS A 52 -9.01 -1.99 -11.90
C CYS A 52 -7.70 -1.28 -11.55
N LEU A 53 -6.83 -1.10 -12.54
CA LEU A 53 -5.59 -0.35 -12.40
C LEU A 53 -5.85 1.14 -12.09
N GLU A 54 -6.91 1.71 -12.67
CA GLU A 54 -7.31 3.10 -12.42
C GLU A 54 -7.67 3.32 -10.95
N GLU A 55 -8.47 2.44 -10.34
CA GLU A 55 -8.82 2.50 -8.92
C GLU A 55 -7.58 2.36 -8.02
N ALA A 56 -6.64 1.48 -8.37
CA ALA A 56 -5.39 1.34 -7.63
C ALA A 56 -4.50 2.59 -7.73
N ILE A 57 -4.47 3.26 -8.89
CA ILE A 57 -3.76 4.53 -9.08
C ILE A 57 -4.43 5.66 -8.29
N GLU A 58 -5.75 5.74 -8.32
CA GLU A 58 -6.51 6.76 -7.60
C GLU A 58 -6.26 6.64 -6.10
N GLU A 59 -6.29 5.43 -5.55
CA GLU A 59 -5.98 5.22 -4.14
C GLU A 59 -4.52 5.55 -3.82
N LEU A 60 -3.57 5.21 -4.71
CA LEU A 60 -2.17 5.56 -4.52
C LEU A 60 -1.96 7.08 -4.52
N ASN A 61 -2.66 7.81 -5.38
CA ASN A 61 -2.67 9.27 -5.38
C ASN A 61 -3.28 9.83 -4.09
N ASN A 62 -4.41 9.28 -3.62
CA ASN A 62 -5.01 9.67 -2.34
C ASN A 62 -4.05 9.46 -1.18
N LEU A 63 -3.33 8.33 -1.18
CA LEU A 63 -2.31 8.00 -0.19
C LEU A 63 -1.14 8.99 -0.27
N GLN A 64 -0.69 9.35 -1.48
CA GLN A 64 0.35 10.35 -1.70
C GLN A 64 -0.07 11.77 -1.26
N GLU A 65 -1.32 12.17 -1.51
CA GLU A 65 -1.86 13.45 -1.04
C GLU A 65 -1.99 13.47 0.48
N ALA A 66 -2.48 12.39 1.09
CA ALA A 66 -2.54 12.24 2.54
C ALA A 66 -1.15 12.30 3.17
N LEU A 67 -0.15 11.66 2.56
CA LEU A 67 1.27 11.75 2.97
C LEU A 67 1.80 13.19 2.90
N LYS A 68 1.49 13.91 1.82
CA LYS A 68 1.98 15.28 1.61
C LYS A 68 1.35 16.26 2.60
N ASN A 69 0.09 16.05 2.95
CA ASN A 69 -0.66 16.97 3.81
C ASN A 69 -0.54 16.62 5.31
N ASN A 70 -0.37 15.34 5.68
CA ASN A 70 -0.34 14.89 7.07
C ASN A 70 0.68 13.75 7.32
N PRO A 71 1.97 14.07 7.51
CA PRO A 71 3.04 13.06 7.67
C PRO A 71 2.95 12.22 8.96
N HIS A 72 2.11 12.63 9.93
CA HIS A 72 1.97 11.96 11.23
C HIS A 72 0.65 11.19 11.40
N GLU A 73 -0.26 11.23 10.45
CA GLU A 73 -1.59 10.62 10.59
C GLU A 73 -1.64 9.17 10.09
N VAL A 74 -2.74 8.49 10.45
CA VAL A 74 -3.05 7.13 10.00
C VAL A 74 -3.89 7.22 8.74
N TYR A 75 -3.44 6.61 7.64
CA TYR A 75 -4.25 6.49 6.42
C TYR A 75 -5.03 5.17 6.42
N GLU A 76 -6.35 5.26 6.24
CA GLU A 76 -7.25 4.13 6.09
C GLU A 76 -7.61 3.95 4.61
N MET A 77 -7.23 2.79 4.05
CA MET A 77 -7.51 2.47 2.65
C MET A 77 -9.00 2.12 2.48
N LYS A 78 -9.60 2.61 1.40
CA LYS A 78 -11.03 2.40 1.08
C LYS A 78 -11.32 1.06 0.46
#